data_AF-A0A9P9Q3W4-F1
#
_entry.id   AF-A0A9P9Q3W4-F1
#
_cell.length_a   1.000
_cell.length_b   1.000
_cell.length_c   1.000
_cell.angle_alpha   90.00
_cell.angle_beta   90.00
_cell.angle_gamma   90.00
#
_symmetry.space_group_name_H-M   'P 1'
#
loop_
_entity.id
_entity.type
_entity.pdbx_description
1 polymer ?
#
loop_
_entity_poly.entity_id
_entity_poly.type
_entity_poly.pdbx_seq_one_letter_code
_entity_poly.pdbx_strand_id
1 'polypeptide(L)'
;MASHGQEKVSGEASRQEPMSSRLAAHDTHHTDSNIKNPFATPGTQTPNVNASGFESRPESDTGSSGSTSAYQYFTPGVYFRSRRVKKGEVERPWLDKKDPREKWMTIIPLVGLFLGLGVVGVLIWDGVRSVAQHNYCPVLEENFASWNDKVWSKEVEVGGYGNGQFEMTTDSDENVFIHDGILTIKPTLQDRSILENDHVLDLRGQGCTGPKWTDCVASTNTTNGTIINPVKSGRINTKLGASIKYGRVEVAAKLPAGDWLWPAIWMLPKDNVYGSWPRSGEIDIMESRGNNHTYKQGGNNIASSTLHFGPDGDNDGWWRNNVKRKALHTTYSADYNVFGIEWSEKYIFTYINSRLSQVMYTHFDEPFWTYGRFPLADANGTRLRNPWAHTNSNTSPFDQDFYLVINVAVGGENGWFQDGASSKPWLDGSPTAKKDFWGAKDQWYPTWQDGGQMQIKSVKMWQQGGYNGCAA
;
A
#
# COMPACT_ATOMS: atom_id res chain seq x y z
N MET A 1 2.79 -26.19 69.88
CA MET A 1 1.41 -25.99 70.35
C MET A 1 0.47 -26.28 69.19
N ALA A 2 -0.42 -27.27 69.40
CA ALA A 2 -1.71 -27.63 68.76
C ALA A 2 -2.14 -26.97 67.42
N SER A 3 -2.93 -27.55 66.52
CA SER A 3 -3.52 -28.88 66.28
C SER A 3 -4.45 -28.72 65.05
N HIS A 4 -4.59 -29.79 64.27
CA HIS A 4 -5.56 -30.13 63.22
C HIS A 4 -6.86 -29.33 62.97
N GLY A 5 -7.29 -29.38 61.70
CA GLY A 5 -8.71 -29.36 61.28
C GLY A 5 -8.91 -29.50 59.77
N GLN A 6 -9.14 -30.72 59.27
CA GLN A 6 -9.84 -30.99 58.01
C GLN A 6 -11.36 -30.96 58.26
N GLU A 7 -12.18 -30.41 57.34
CA GLU A 7 -13.32 -31.13 56.75
C GLU A 7 -13.93 -30.40 55.54
N LYS A 8 -14.76 -31.16 54.81
CA LYS A 8 -15.18 -31.07 53.41
C LYS A 8 -16.64 -30.59 53.24
N VAL A 9 -16.88 -29.93 52.10
CA VAL A 9 -18.00 -30.07 51.12
C VAL A 9 -19.44 -29.66 51.52
N SER A 10 -19.95 -28.65 50.80
CA SER A 10 -21.09 -28.69 49.85
C SER A 10 -21.28 -27.24 49.33
N GLY A 11 -21.61 -26.91 48.08
CA GLY A 11 -22.09 -27.66 46.94
C GLY A 11 -23.16 -26.79 46.29
N GLU A 12 -22.86 -26.05 45.23
CA GLU A 12 -23.88 -25.62 44.28
C GLU A 12 -23.29 -25.37 42.89
N ALA A 13 -23.98 -25.94 41.91
CA ALA A 13 -23.53 -26.15 40.55
C ALA A 13 -24.08 -25.05 39.64
N SER A 14 -23.25 -24.62 38.68
CA SER A 14 -23.74 -23.98 37.46
C SER A 14 -22.93 -24.53 36.28
N ARG A 15 -23.61 -25.35 35.48
CA ARG A 15 -23.13 -25.99 34.26
C ARG A 15 -22.65 -24.97 33.22
N GLN A 16 -21.53 -25.30 32.58
CA GLN A 16 -21.17 -24.87 31.24
C GLN A 16 -22.14 -25.46 30.21
N GLU A 17 -22.47 -24.68 29.18
CA GLU A 17 -22.52 -25.19 27.80
C GLU A 17 -22.06 -24.12 26.80
N PRO A 18 -21.55 -24.53 25.62
CA PRO A 18 -20.67 -23.76 24.77
C PRO A 18 -21.39 -23.12 23.57
N MET A 19 -21.00 -21.93 23.15
CA MET A 19 -21.44 -21.37 21.85
C MET A 19 -20.40 -21.61 20.76
N SER A 20 -20.75 -22.58 19.92
CA SER A 20 -20.23 -22.82 18.58
C SER A 20 -20.88 -21.88 17.56
N SER A 21 -20.09 -21.57 16.54
CA SER A 21 -20.40 -21.05 15.19
C SER A 21 -21.85 -21.09 14.67
N ARG A 22 -22.23 -20.04 13.91
CA ARG A 22 -22.87 -20.03 12.57
C ARG A 22 -23.50 -18.64 12.29
N LEU A 23 -23.03 -17.96 11.24
CA LEU A 23 -23.67 -17.79 9.92
C LEU A 23 -24.96 -16.93 9.91
N ALA A 24 -24.82 -15.79 9.22
CA ALA A 24 -25.73 -15.20 8.24
C ALA A 24 -27.25 -15.30 8.46
N ALA A 25 -27.88 -14.15 8.70
CA ALA A 25 -29.09 -13.72 8.00
C ALA A 25 -29.35 -12.24 8.32
N HIS A 26 -29.08 -11.36 7.35
CA HIS A 26 -29.61 -10.00 7.37
C HIS A 26 -31.07 -10.09 6.90
N ASP A 27 -31.99 -9.87 7.83
CA ASP A 27 -33.41 -9.76 7.53
C ASP A 27 -33.74 -8.32 7.11
N THR A 28 -34.42 -8.23 5.99
CA THR A 28 -34.77 -7.02 5.26
C THR A 28 -36.03 -6.38 5.80
N HIS A 29 -35.97 -5.13 6.24
CA HIS A 29 -37.16 -4.29 6.41
C HIS A 29 -37.35 -3.39 5.18
N HIS A 30 -38.46 -3.64 4.49
CA HIS A 30 -39.06 -2.79 3.46
C HIS A 30 -39.23 -1.34 3.95
N THR A 31 -38.73 -0.39 3.16
CA THR A 31 -39.42 0.90 2.95
C THR A 31 -39.32 1.28 1.48
N ASP A 32 -40.49 1.30 0.84
CA ASP A 32 -40.71 1.80 -0.51
C ASP A 32 -40.33 3.28 -0.61
N SER A 33 -39.47 3.63 -1.56
CA SER A 33 -39.50 4.96 -2.16
C SER A 33 -39.19 4.87 -3.66
N ASN A 34 -40.25 5.12 -4.43
CA ASN A 34 -40.24 5.31 -5.88
C ASN A 34 -39.22 6.39 -6.28
N ILE A 35 -38.10 6.00 -6.90
CA ILE A 35 -37.22 6.91 -7.63
C ILE A 35 -37.34 6.60 -9.12
N LYS A 36 -38.12 7.43 -9.83
CA LYS A 36 -38.23 7.40 -11.29
C LYS A 36 -36.97 8.02 -11.91
N ASN A 37 -36.22 7.22 -12.67
CA ASN A 37 -35.10 7.70 -13.50
C ASN A 37 -35.65 8.40 -14.76
N PRO A 38 -35.32 9.69 -15.02
CA PRO A 38 -35.93 10.48 -16.10
C PRO A 38 -35.37 10.22 -17.51
N PHE A 39 -34.51 9.22 -17.70
CA PHE A 39 -33.89 8.93 -19.02
C PHE A 39 -34.30 7.59 -19.67
N ALA A 40 -35.37 6.93 -19.22
CA ALA A 40 -35.84 5.71 -19.88
C ALA A 40 -36.72 6.00 -21.11
N THR A 41 -36.27 5.61 -22.30
CA THR A 41 -37.06 5.63 -23.54
C THR A 41 -38.01 4.41 -23.59
N PRO A 42 -39.30 4.54 -23.93
CA PRO A 42 -40.24 3.42 -23.92
C PRO A 42 -40.20 2.62 -25.22
N GLY A 43 -40.04 1.30 -25.10
CA GLY A 43 -40.48 0.35 -26.12
C GLY A 43 -39.39 -0.46 -26.81
N THR A 44 -38.87 -1.48 -26.13
CA THR A 44 -38.41 -2.74 -26.75
C THR A 44 -38.25 -3.79 -25.65
N GLN A 45 -39.23 -4.66 -25.47
CA GLN A 45 -39.05 -5.90 -24.71
C GLN A 45 -38.52 -6.97 -25.67
N THR A 46 -37.28 -7.41 -25.46
CA THR A 46 -36.78 -8.69 -25.97
C THR A 46 -37.25 -9.83 -25.05
N PRO A 47 -37.65 -10.99 -25.57
CA PRO A 47 -38.23 -12.06 -24.76
C PRO A 47 -37.15 -12.80 -23.99
N ASN A 48 -37.39 -13.01 -22.69
CA ASN A 48 -36.57 -13.86 -21.85
C ASN A 48 -37.00 -15.32 -22.08
N VAL A 49 -36.07 -16.15 -22.56
CA VAL A 49 -36.23 -17.60 -22.69
C VAL A 49 -35.54 -18.22 -21.49
N ASN A 50 -36.30 -18.88 -20.61
CA ASN A 50 -35.76 -19.91 -19.74
C ASN A 50 -36.75 -21.06 -19.66
N ALA A 51 -36.29 -22.21 -20.13
CA ALA A 51 -36.99 -23.48 -20.17
C ALA A 51 -36.61 -24.31 -18.95
N SER A 52 -37.61 -24.94 -18.32
CA SER A 52 -37.65 -26.36 -17.90
C SER A 52 -38.54 -26.54 -16.67
N GLY A 53 -39.62 -27.32 -16.80
CA GLY A 53 -40.49 -27.74 -15.70
C GLY A 53 -41.80 -28.30 -16.24
N PHE A 54 -41.82 -29.61 -16.49
CA PHE A 54 -43.03 -30.39 -16.80
C PHE A 54 -43.89 -30.54 -15.53
N GLU A 55 -45.20 -30.26 -15.62
CA GLU A 55 -46.27 -31.22 -15.22
C GLU A 55 -47.70 -30.64 -15.38
N SER A 56 -48.58 -31.49 -15.93
CA SER A 56 -50.06 -31.54 -15.84
C SER A 56 -50.96 -30.48 -16.53
N ARG A 57 -51.69 -30.95 -17.55
CA ARG A 57 -52.98 -30.47 -18.13
C ARG A 57 -54.17 -30.89 -17.22
N PRO A 58 -55.47 -30.52 -17.45
CA PRO A 58 -56.14 -29.89 -18.62
C PRO A 58 -57.00 -28.65 -18.21
N GLU A 59 -57.76 -27.92 -19.03
CA GLU A 59 -58.87 -28.29 -19.92
C GLU A 59 -59.23 -27.13 -20.87
N SER A 60 -59.98 -27.50 -21.91
CA SER A 60 -60.43 -26.78 -23.09
C SER A 60 -61.29 -25.53 -22.82
N ASP A 61 -61.15 -24.51 -23.66
CA ASP A 61 -62.34 -24.10 -24.41
C ASP A 61 -62.04 -23.60 -25.83
N THR A 62 -62.88 -24.09 -26.72
CA THR A 62 -62.84 -23.94 -28.17
C THR A 62 -63.68 -22.74 -28.60
N GLY A 63 -63.08 -21.82 -29.36
CA GLY A 63 -63.79 -20.72 -30.04
C GLY A 63 -63.20 -20.51 -31.44
N SER A 64 -63.78 -21.19 -32.41
CA SER A 64 -63.39 -21.25 -33.82
C SER A 64 -63.64 -19.96 -34.60
N SER A 65 -62.73 -19.63 -35.53
CA SER A 65 -63.00 -19.33 -36.96
C SER A 65 -61.68 -18.87 -37.60
N GLY A 66 -61.05 -19.68 -38.46
CA GLY A 66 -61.32 -19.74 -39.90
C GLY A 66 -60.25 -18.91 -40.64
N SER A 67 -59.20 -19.56 -41.14
CA SER A 67 -58.92 -19.76 -42.59
C SER A 67 -58.53 -18.44 -43.31
N THR A 68 -57.42 -18.25 -44.01
CA THR A 68 -56.68 -19.11 -44.94
C THR A 68 -55.39 -18.39 -45.34
N SER A 69 -54.40 -19.17 -45.78
CA SER A 69 -53.19 -18.77 -46.50
C SER A 69 -53.44 -17.80 -47.67
N ALA A 70 -52.75 -16.67 -47.65
CA ALA A 70 -52.55 -15.84 -48.83
C ALA A 70 -51.06 -15.41 -48.89
N TYR A 71 -50.35 -15.93 -49.90
CA TYR A 71 -49.10 -15.34 -50.35
C TYR A 71 -49.38 -13.92 -50.82
N GLN A 72 -49.10 -12.92 -49.97
CA GLN A 72 -49.10 -11.53 -50.41
C GLN A 72 -47.74 -11.22 -51.03
N TYR A 73 -47.77 -11.06 -52.36
CA TYR A 73 -46.76 -10.35 -53.12
C TYR A 73 -46.42 -9.03 -52.41
N PHE A 74 -45.15 -8.86 -52.03
CA PHE A 74 -44.65 -7.55 -51.62
C PHE A 74 -44.71 -6.62 -52.83
N THR A 75 -45.73 -5.76 -52.88
CA THR A 75 -45.73 -4.58 -53.75
C THR A 75 -44.48 -3.77 -53.41
N PRO A 76 -43.58 -3.46 -54.37
CA PRO A 76 -42.42 -2.63 -54.09
C PRO A 76 -42.92 -1.31 -53.53
N GLY A 77 -42.61 -1.04 -52.27
CA GLY A 77 -42.99 0.20 -51.60
C GLY A 77 -42.53 1.38 -52.44
N VAL A 78 -43.41 2.38 -52.58
CA VAL A 78 -43.12 3.63 -53.29
C VAL A 78 -41.82 4.20 -52.72
N TYR A 79 -40.73 4.11 -53.48
CA TYR A 79 -39.44 4.62 -53.05
C TYR A 79 -39.58 6.12 -52.81
N PHE A 80 -39.29 6.58 -51.59
CA PHE A 80 -39.35 8.00 -51.25
C PHE A 80 -38.31 8.75 -52.09
N ARG A 81 -38.75 9.36 -53.19
CA ARG A 81 -37.93 10.31 -53.94
C ARG A 81 -37.94 11.61 -53.16
N SER A 82 -36.84 11.91 -52.46
CA SER A 82 -36.67 13.23 -51.85
C SER A 82 -36.72 14.29 -52.95
N ARG A 83 -37.84 15.01 -53.06
CA ARG A 83 -37.87 16.24 -53.85
C ARG A 83 -37.16 17.29 -53.02
N ARG A 84 -35.96 17.67 -53.45
CA ARG A 84 -35.28 18.86 -52.93
C ARG A 84 -36.11 20.07 -53.35
N VAL A 85 -37.02 20.49 -52.49
CA VAL A 85 -37.81 21.71 -52.66
C VAL A 85 -36.84 22.87 -52.83
N LYS A 86 -36.93 23.61 -53.95
CA LYS A 86 -36.03 24.76 -54.16
C LYS A 86 -36.39 25.85 -53.15
N LYS A 87 -35.37 26.53 -52.62
CA LYS A 87 -35.54 27.59 -51.62
C LYS A 87 -36.42 28.70 -52.22
N GLY A 88 -37.65 28.87 -51.73
CA GLY A 88 -38.63 29.85 -52.21
C GLY A 88 -39.88 29.28 -52.91
N GLU A 89 -39.91 27.98 -53.27
CA GLU A 89 -41.09 27.35 -53.92
C GLU A 89 -42.21 26.97 -52.93
N VAL A 90 -41.92 26.95 -51.63
CA VAL A 90 -42.91 26.64 -50.58
C VAL A 90 -43.11 27.88 -49.73
N GLU A 91 -44.34 28.37 -49.73
CA GLU A 91 -44.79 29.41 -48.81
C GLU A 91 -44.67 28.88 -47.38
N ARG A 92 -43.92 29.58 -46.54
CA ARG A 92 -43.72 29.24 -45.12
C ARG A 92 -44.30 30.33 -44.24
N PRO A 93 -45.63 30.52 -44.22
CA PRO A 93 -46.28 31.61 -43.48
C PRO A 93 -45.99 31.57 -41.97
N TRP A 94 -45.58 30.42 -41.43
CA TRP A 94 -45.12 30.29 -40.04
C TRP A 94 -43.73 30.91 -39.76
N LEU A 95 -42.97 31.32 -40.79
CA LEU A 95 -41.72 32.08 -40.64
C LEU A 95 -41.95 33.60 -40.70
N ASP A 96 -43.09 34.05 -41.21
CA ASP A 96 -43.41 35.49 -41.35
C ASP A 96 -43.72 36.15 -40.00
N LYS A 97 -44.19 35.35 -39.03
CA LYS A 97 -44.50 35.80 -37.67
C LYS A 97 -43.51 35.18 -36.68
N LYS A 98 -42.44 35.91 -36.36
CA LYS A 98 -41.47 35.51 -35.32
C LYS A 98 -42.16 35.53 -33.95
N ASP A 99 -42.17 34.39 -33.25
CA ASP A 99 -42.58 34.37 -31.85
C ASP A 99 -41.46 35.03 -31.01
N PRO A 100 -41.74 36.13 -30.29
CA PRO A 100 -40.74 36.74 -29.43
C PRO A 100 -40.18 35.78 -28.36
N ARG A 101 -40.90 34.70 -28.03
CA ARG A 101 -40.47 33.65 -27.09
C ARG A 101 -39.42 32.71 -27.68
N GLU A 102 -39.31 32.59 -29.00
CA GLU A 102 -38.32 31.74 -29.68
C GLU A 102 -36.88 32.17 -29.36
N LYS A 103 -36.64 33.46 -29.15
CA LYS A 103 -35.34 33.98 -28.70
C LYS A 103 -34.90 33.39 -27.36
N TRP A 104 -35.84 33.18 -26.44
CA TRP A 104 -35.56 32.62 -25.12
C TRP A 104 -35.16 31.15 -25.18
N MET A 105 -35.62 30.40 -26.19
CA MET A 105 -35.16 29.02 -26.42
C MET A 105 -33.67 28.94 -26.80
N THR A 106 -33.10 30.03 -27.31
CA THR A 106 -31.65 30.13 -27.59
C THR A 106 -30.91 30.81 -26.43
N ILE A 107 -31.48 31.85 -25.82
CA ILE A 107 -30.86 32.61 -24.73
C ILE A 107 -30.71 31.75 -23.46
N ILE A 108 -31.73 30.99 -23.06
CA ILE A 108 -31.69 30.21 -21.82
C ILE A 108 -30.56 29.16 -21.83
N PRO A 109 -30.40 28.31 -22.88
CA PRO A 109 -29.26 27.38 -22.95
C PRO A 109 -27.91 28.10 -22.99
N LEU A 110 -27.79 29.24 -23.68
CA LEU A 110 -26.54 30.02 -23.70
C LEU A 110 -26.20 30.59 -22.33
N VAL A 111 -27.18 31.15 -21.61
CA VAL A 111 -27.00 31.60 -20.22
C VAL A 111 -26.60 30.43 -19.34
N GLY A 112 -27.25 29.27 -19.47
CA GLY A 112 -26.86 28.04 -18.76
C GLY A 112 -25.43 27.60 -19.05
N LEU A 113 -24.99 27.68 -20.30
CA LEU A 113 -23.61 27.38 -20.70
C LEU A 113 -22.61 28.37 -20.08
N PHE A 114 -22.88 29.67 -20.14
CA PHE A 114 -22.02 30.69 -19.54
C PHE A 114 -21.95 30.57 -18.00
N LEU A 115 -23.09 30.28 -17.35
CA LEU A 115 -23.13 30.00 -15.92
C LEU A 115 -22.33 28.74 -15.59
N GLY A 116 -22.49 27.67 -16.37
CA GLY A 116 -21.72 26.43 -16.22
C GLY A 116 -20.21 26.66 -16.35
N LEU A 117 -19.78 27.40 -17.37
CA LEU A 117 -18.37 27.80 -17.53
C LEU A 117 -17.88 28.67 -16.37
N GLY A 118 -18.73 29.57 -15.86
CA GLY A 118 -18.44 30.37 -14.67
C GLY A 118 -18.21 29.49 -13.43
N VAL A 119 -19.08 28.53 -13.18
CA VAL A 119 -18.93 27.56 -12.07
C VAL A 119 -17.67 26.73 -12.23
N VAL A 120 -17.40 26.21 -13.43
CA VAL A 120 -16.15 25.48 -13.73
C VAL A 120 -14.93 26.36 -13.46
N GLY A 121 -14.96 27.62 -13.90
CA GLY A 121 -13.89 28.58 -13.63
C GLY A 121 -13.65 28.81 -12.13
N VAL A 122 -14.72 28.94 -11.35
CA VAL A 122 -14.63 29.06 -9.88
C VAL A 122 -14.04 27.80 -9.25
N LEU A 123 -14.47 26.61 -9.67
CA LEU A 123 -13.93 25.34 -9.15
C LEU A 123 -12.45 25.14 -9.51
N ILE A 124 -12.04 25.50 -10.73
CA ILE A 124 -10.63 25.47 -11.13
C ILE A 124 -9.83 26.46 -10.30
N TRP A 125 -10.31 27.70 -10.15
CA TRP A 125 -9.64 28.71 -9.33
C TRP A 125 -9.51 28.26 -7.87
N ASP A 126 -10.56 27.67 -7.30
CA ASP A 126 -10.56 27.15 -5.94
C ASP A 126 -9.59 25.98 -5.77
N GLY A 127 -9.58 25.03 -6.71
CA GLY A 127 -8.63 23.94 -6.72
C GLY A 127 -7.18 24.43 -6.83
N VAL A 128 -6.89 25.33 -7.78
CA VAL A 128 -5.53 25.86 -8.00
C VAL A 128 -5.03 26.65 -6.79
N ARG A 129 -5.86 27.49 -6.17
CA ARG A 129 -5.45 28.27 -4.99
C ARG A 129 -5.26 27.40 -3.74
N SER A 130 -5.92 26.25 -3.66
CA SER A 130 -5.77 25.32 -2.53
C SER A 130 -4.49 24.47 -2.60
N VAL A 131 -3.84 24.39 -3.76
CA VAL A 131 -2.57 23.68 -3.92
C VAL A 131 -1.49 24.44 -3.15
N ALA A 132 -0.91 23.79 -2.14
CA ALA A 132 0.19 24.37 -1.38
C ALA A 132 1.39 24.61 -2.31
N GLN A 133 1.89 25.85 -2.32
CA GLN A 133 3.12 26.23 -3.01
C GLN A 133 4.22 26.39 -1.97
N HIS A 134 5.03 25.34 -1.82
CA HIS A 134 6.18 25.34 -0.93
C HIS A 134 7.45 25.72 -1.71
N ASN A 135 8.29 26.56 -1.12
CA ASN A 135 9.65 26.77 -1.56
C ASN A 135 10.53 25.62 -1.05
N TYR A 136 11.48 25.16 -1.87
CA TYR A 136 12.32 24.02 -1.54
C TYR A 136 13.80 24.34 -1.77
N CYS A 137 14.66 23.94 -0.82
CA CYS A 137 16.12 23.94 -0.99
C CYS A 137 16.62 22.52 -1.25
N PRO A 138 17.55 22.32 -2.20
CA PRO A 138 18.19 21.02 -2.38
C PRO A 138 19.03 20.67 -1.14
N VAL A 139 18.91 19.42 -0.67
CA VAL A 139 19.71 18.87 0.44
C VAL A 139 20.63 17.75 -0.03
N LEU A 140 20.11 16.86 -0.87
CA LEU A 140 20.87 15.78 -1.47
C LEU A 140 20.45 15.62 -2.93
N GLU A 141 21.45 15.52 -3.81
CA GLU A 141 21.27 15.03 -5.18
C GLU A 141 22.38 14.01 -5.45
N GLU A 142 22.00 12.74 -5.38
CA GLU A 142 22.90 11.61 -5.54
C GLU A 142 22.58 10.90 -6.86
N ASN A 143 23.59 10.79 -7.72
CA ASN A 143 23.54 10.07 -9.00
C ASN A 143 24.47 8.85 -9.00
N PHE A 144 25.04 8.51 -7.85
CA PHE A 144 25.88 7.33 -7.61
C PHE A 144 27.05 7.21 -8.60
N ALA A 145 27.71 8.31 -8.93
CA ALA A 145 28.95 8.28 -9.71
C ALA A 145 30.09 7.60 -8.93
N SER A 146 30.10 7.75 -7.60
CA SER A 146 30.99 7.07 -6.66
C SER A 146 30.33 7.01 -5.29
N TRP A 147 30.83 6.14 -4.40
CA TRP A 147 30.36 6.10 -3.02
C TRP A 147 30.77 7.38 -2.27
N ASN A 148 29.90 7.87 -1.39
CA ASN A 148 30.12 9.10 -0.62
C ASN A 148 29.89 8.85 0.88
N ASP A 149 30.97 8.54 1.60
CA ASP A 149 30.97 8.25 3.05
C ASP A 149 30.54 9.44 3.93
N LYS A 150 30.47 10.65 3.37
CA LYS A 150 29.96 11.82 4.12
C LYS A 150 28.44 11.85 4.16
N VAL A 151 27.79 11.13 3.24
CA VAL A 151 26.32 11.07 3.13
C VAL A 151 25.83 9.71 3.59
N TRP A 152 26.42 8.64 3.05
CA TRP A 152 25.91 7.29 3.19
C TRP A 152 26.75 6.45 4.14
N SER A 153 26.06 5.67 4.97
CA SER A 153 26.65 4.62 5.79
C SER A 153 26.07 3.27 5.39
N LYS A 154 26.89 2.22 5.38
CA LYS A 154 26.44 0.83 5.30
C LYS A 154 26.26 0.29 6.73
N GLU A 155 25.17 -0.41 6.98
CA GLU A 155 24.93 -1.08 8.27
C GLU A 155 25.48 -2.51 8.26
N VAL A 156 25.98 -2.95 9.41
CA VAL A 156 26.55 -4.28 9.63
C VAL A 156 25.92 -4.89 10.87
N GLU A 157 25.02 -5.85 10.66
CA GLU A 157 24.20 -6.45 11.72
C GLU A 157 23.75 -7.88 11.39
N VAL A 158 23.53 -8.69 12.43
CA VAL A 158 22.96 -10.05 12.37
C VAL A 158 21.64 -10.20 13.15
N GLY A 159 21.21 -9.15 13.86
CA GLY A 159 20.08 -9.15 14.80
C GLY A 159 18.69 -9.22 14.18
N GLY A 160 18.59 -9.11 12.85
CA GLY A 160 17.32 -9.23 12.12
C GLY A 160 16.39 -8.04 12.28
N TYR A 161 16.90 -6.89 12.76
CA TYR A 161 16.23 -5.59 12.78
C TYR A 161 14.84 -5.57 13.42
N GLY A 162 14.62 -6.40 14.46
CA GLY A 162 13.34 -6.51 15.15
C GLY A 162 12.24 -7.26 14.37
N ASN A 163 12.53 -7.69 13.15
CA ASN A 163 11.61 -8.39 12.26
C ASN A 163 11.94 -9.88 12.07
N GLY A 164 12.99 -10.38 12.74
CA GLY A 164 13.49 -11.74 12.56
C GLY A 164 14.00 -11.99 11.14
N GLN A 165 14.54 -10.96 10.49
CA GLN A 165 15.07 -11.04 9.12
C GLN A 165 16.25 -12.03 9.01
N PHE A 166 16.39 -12.67 7.85
CA PHE A 166 17.34 -13.78 7.65
C PHE A 166 18.66 -13.35 7.03
N GLU A 167 18.78 -12.12 6.55
CA GLU A 167 20.04 -11.57 6.09
C GLU A 167 20.91 -11.08 7.24
N MET A 168 22.22 -11.22 7.07
CA MET A 168 23.22 -10.36 7.70
C MET A 168 23.45 -9.17 6.76
N THR A 169 23.47 -7.96 7.28
CA THR A 169 23.91 -6.80 6.50
C THR A 169 25.43 -6.66 6.55
N THR A 170 26.05 -6.29 5.43
CA THR A 170 27.51 -6.15 5.31
C THR A 170 27.89 -4.79 4.74
N ASP A 171 29.13 -4.38 5.02
CA ASP A 171 29.76 -3.18 4.45
C ASP A 171 30.57 -3.49 3.18
N SER A 172 30.62 -4.76 2.77
CA SER A 172 31.40 -5.22 1.64
C SER A 172 30.79 -4.81 0.30
N ASP A 173 31.64 -4.71 -0.72
CA ASP A 173 31.23 -4.48 -2.12
C ASP A 173 30.60 -5.73 -2.77
N GLU A 174 30.49 -6.84 -2.04
CA GLU A 174 29.71 -8.00 -2.48
C GLU A 174 28.21 -7.71 -2.49
N ASN A 175 27.74 -6.93 -1.51
CA ASN A 175 26.32 -6.69 -1.31
C ASN A 175 25.89 -5.25 -1.63
N VAL A 176 26.77 -4.26 -1.46
CA VAL A 176 26.48 -2.86 -1.76
C VAL A 176 27.62 -2.27 -2.58
N PHE A 177 27.39 -2.06 -3.87
CA PHE A 177 28.39 -1.54 -4.80
C PHE A 177 27.77 -0.64 -5.86
N ILE A 178 28.61 0.14 -6.54
CA ILE A 178 28.20 0.99 -7.66
C ILE A 178 28.79 0.41 -8.95
N HIS A 179 27.95 0.24 -9.96
CA HIS A 179 28.35 -0.18 -11.30
C HIS A 179 27.63 0.69 -12.33
N ASP A 180 28.38 1.31 -13.25
CA ASP A 180 27.85 2.19 -14.30
C ASP A 180 26.92 3.31 -13.79
N GLY A 181 27.26 3.93 -12.66
CA GLY A 181 26.45 5.01 -12.06
C GLY A 181 25.16 4.52 -11.40
N ILE A 182 25.02 3.21 -11.17
CA ILE A 182 23.88 2.60 -10.50
C ILE A 182 24.36 1.96 -9.20
N LEU A 183 23.83 2.45 -8.08
CA LEU A 183 23.99 1.77 -6.80
C LEU A 183 23.17 0.47 -6.83
N THR A 184 23.80 -0.63 -6.47
CA THR A 184 23.18 -1.96 -6.44
C THR A 184 23.27 -2.53 -5.04
N ILE A 185 22.13 -2.96 -4.50
CA ILE A 185 22.04 -3.78 -3.29
C ILE A 185 21.70 -5.20 -3.73
N LYS A 186 22.65 -6.12 -3.57
CA LYS A 186 22.56 -7.50 -4.04
C LYS A 186 22.65 -8.48 -2.87
N PRO A 187 21.58 -9.19 -2.52
CA PRO A 187 21.65 -10.28 -1.57
C PRO A 187 22.46 -11.46 -2.14
N THR A 188 23.28 -12.11 -1.31
CA THR A 188 24.10 -13.27 -1.68
C THR A 188 23.99 -14.36 -0.63
N LEU A 189 24.19 -15.63 -1.01
CA LEU A 189 24.18 -16.74 -0.05
C LEU A 189 25.35 -16.63 0.93
N GLN A 190 25.12 -17.04 2.17
CA GLN A 190 26.18 -17.17 3.17
C GLN A 190 27.07 -18.39 2.88
N ASP A 191 28.29 -18.38 3.41
CA ASP A 191 29.18 -19.54 3.35
C ASP A 191 28.52 -20.75 4.02
N ARG A 192 28.42 -21.84 3.26
CA ARG A 192 27.88 -23.12 3.72
C ARG A 192 28.63 -23.66 4.95
N SER A 193 29.95 -23.45 5.02
CA SER A 193 30.80 -24.00 6.08
C SER A 193 30.38 -23.53 7.48
N ILE A 194 29.97 -22.26 7.60
CA ILE A 194 29.58 -21.65 8.87
C ILE A 194 28.11 -21.90 9.22
N LEU A 195 27.29 -22.36 8.26
CA LEU A 195 25.90 -22.79 8.50
C LEU A 195 25.78 -24.28 8.88
N GLU A 196 26.74 -25.11 8.45
CA GLU A 196 26.68 -26.57 8.64
C GLU A 196 27.54 -27.07 9.81
N ASN A 197 28.42 -26.22 10.37
CA ASN A 197 29.27 -26.56 11.50
C ASN A 197 29.05 -25.59 12.65
N ASP A 198 29.28 -26.05 13.88
CA ASP A 198 29.24 -25.18 15.07
C ASP A 198 30.18 -23.99 14.88
N HIS A 199 29.61 -22.80 14.91
CA HIS A 199 30.33 -21.57 14.59
C HIS A 199 29.75 -20.39 15.37
N VAL A 200 30.61 -19.44 15.74
CA VAL A 200 30.20 -18.16 16.34
C VAL A 200 30.71 -17.04 15.46
N LEU A 201 29.80 -16.30 14.87
CA LEU A 201 30.09 -15.06 14.17
C LEU A 201 30.01 -13.91 15.17
N ASP A 202 31.15 -13.26 15.43
CA ASP A 202 31.25 -12.14 16.35
C ASP A 202 31.78 -10.90 15.63
N LEU A 203 30.87 -9.96 15.36
CA LEU A 203 31.15 -8.71 14.66
C LEU A 203 31.58 -7.60 15.63
N ARG A 204 31.67 -7.88 16.93
CA ARG A 204 32.13 -6.90 17.92
C ARG A 204 33.60 -6.59 17.66
N GLY A 205 33.91 -5.32 17.41
CA GLY A 205 35.24 -4.89 16.97
C GLY A 205 35.50 -5.04 15.46
N GLN A 206 34.52 -5.55 14.70
CA GLN A 206 34.57 -5.65 13.23
C GLN A 206 33.59 -4.68 12.55
N GLY A 207 33.28 -3.56 13.21
CA GLY A 207 32.43 -2.52 12.62
C GLY A 207 30.92 -2.75 12.75
N CYS A 208 30.47 -3.67 13.61
CA CYS A 208 29.04 -3.82 13.89
C CYS A 208 28.38 -2.47 14.22
N THR A 209 27.26 -2.18 13.56
CA THR A 209 26.52 -0.91 13.72
C THR A 209 25.32 -1.03 14.64
N GLY A 210 24.97 -2.26 15.04
CA GLY A 210 23.84 -2.55 15.92
C GLY A 210 24.08 -2.06 17.36
N PRO A 211 23.05 -1.50 18.04
CA PRO A 211 23.19 -0.97 19.40
C PRO A 211 23.25 -2.05 20.49
N LYS A 212 22.75 -3.27 20.24
CA LYS A 212 22.75 -4.38 21.21
C LYS A 212 23.83 -5.40 20.84
N TRP A 213 24.33 -6.13 21.82
CA TRP A 213 25.30 -7.19 21.55
C TRP A 213 24.72 -8.33 20.68
N THR A 214 23.41 -8.57 20.79
CA THR A 214 22.65 -9.55 19.96
C THR A 214 22.60 -9.17 18.49
N ASP A 215 22.81 -7.89 18.19
CA ASP A 215 22.81 -7.36 16.84
C ASP A 215 24.18 -7.64 16.17
N CYS A 216 25.20 -7.96 16.97
CA CYS A 216 26.58 -8.17 16.53
C CYS A 216 27.07 -9.61 16.64
N VAL A 217 26.33 -10.49 17.32
CA VAL A 217 26.77 -11.86 17.58
C VAL A 217 25.66 -12.84 17.23
N ALA A 218 25.99 -13.84 16.42
CA ALA A 218 25.10 -14.92 16.10
C ALA A 218 25.89 -16.23 15.99
N SER A 219 25.23 -17.36 16.18
CA SER A 219 25.89 -18.67 16.17
C SER A 219 25.10 -19.73 15.43
N THR A 220 25.84 -20.64 14.81
CA THR A 220 25.34 -21.94 14.38
C THR A 220 25.57 -22.94 15.51
N ASN A 221 24.52 -23.67 15.87
CA ASN A 221 24.56 -24.77 16.81
C ASN A 221 23.85 -25.97 16.17
N THR A 222 24.65 -26.96 15.80
CA THR A 222 24.20 -28.17 15.11
C THR A 222 23.33 -29.06 15.99
N THR A 223 23.45 -28.96 17.31
CA THR A 223 22.68 -29.77 18.27
C THR A 223 21.22 -29.31 18.37
N ASN A 224 20.97 -28.00 18.44
CA ASN A 224 19.61 -27.45 18.50
C ASN A 224 19.06 -26.98 17.14
N GLY A 225 19.89 -26.98 16.10
CA GLY A 225 19.49 -26.63 14.73
C GLY A 225 19.40 -25.14 14.43
N THR A 226 19.88 -24.26 15.32
CA THR A 226 19.96 -22.82 15.02
C THR A 226 21.15 -22.55 14.11
N ILE A 227 20.97 -21.67 13.12
CA ILE A 227 22.05 -21.25 12.22
C ILE A 227 22.20 -19.73 12.26
N ILE A 228 23.40 -19.26 11.97
CA ILE A 228 23.61 -17.86 11.57
C ILE A 228 22.82 -17.51 10.31
N ASN A 229 22.70 -16.21 10.05
CA ASN A 229 21.96 -15.64 8.95
C ASN A 229 22.37 -16.29 7.60
N PRO A 230 21.46 -17.00 6.93
CA PRO A 230 21.78 -17.80 5.73
C PRO A 230 22.07 -16.96 4.48
N VAL A 231 21.83 -15.66 4.53
CA VAL A 231 22.00 -14.71 3.43
C VAL A 231 22.79 -13.51 3.92
N LYS A 232 23.58 -12.90 3.05
CA LYS A 232 24.17 -11.57 3.23
C LYS A 232 23.44 -10.57 2.34
N SER A 233 23.26 -9.34 2.79
CA SER A 233 22.61 -8.28 2.01
C SER A 233 23.14 -6.91 2.42
N GLY A 234 22.50 -5.85 1.93
CA GLY A 234 22.84 -4.47 2.22
C GLY A 234 21.68 -3.68 2.81
N ARG A 235 22.02 -2.83 3.77
CA ARG A 235 21.18 -1.74 4.29
C ARG A 235 22.04 -0.51 4.40
N ILE A 236 21.60 0.57 3.77
CA ILE A 236 22.31 1.84 3.78
C ILE A 236 21.42 2.95 4.30
N ASN A 237 22.02 3.97 4.91
CA ASN A 237 21.27 5.11 5.41
C ASN A 237 22.03 6.43 5.28
N THR A 238 21.29 7.54 5.34
CA THR A 238 21.84 8.89 5.26
C THR A 238 22.03 9.58 6.61
N LYS A 239 21.90 8.85 7.74
CA LYS A 239 21.75 9.43 9.09
C LYS A 239 22.83 10.44 9.46
N LEU A 240 24.08 10.17 9.06
CA LEU A 240 25.22 11.01 9.39
C LEU A 240 25.35 12.25 8.51
N GLY A 241 24.79 12.23 7.29
CA GLY A 241 25.08 13.25 6.28
C GLY A 241 23.88 14.01 5.72
N ALA A 242 22.70 13.41 5.64
CA ALA A 242 21.51 14.06 5.10
C ALA A 242 20.24 13.64 5.85
N SER A 243 19.49 14.64 6.31
CA SER A 243 18.17 14.51 6.91
C SER A 243 17.34 15.74 6.56
N ILE A 244 16.02 15.59 6.51
CA ILE A 244 15.10 16.72 6.30
C ILE A 244 13.92 16.65 7.26
N LYS A 245 13.35 17.81 7.59
CA LYS A 245 12.11 17.96 8.33
C LYS A 245 11.12 18.71 7.45
N TYR A 246 10.07 18.05 6.99
CA TYR A 246 9.20 18.55 5.93
C TYR A 246 9.95 18.79 4.63
N GLY A 247 9.38 18.38 3.51
CA GLY A 247 10.14 18.36 2.27
C GLY A 247 9.65 17.32 1.29
N ARG A 248 10.56 16.95 0.40
CA ARG A 248 10.34 15.93 -0.62
C ARG A 248 11.55 15.01 -0.70
N VAL A 249 11.31 13.71 -0.82
CA VAL A 249 12.33 12.72 -1.20
C VAL A 249 11.84 11.98 -2.43
N GLU A 250 12.74 11.74 -3.38
CA GLU A 250 12.51 10.90 -4.56
C GLU A 250 13.67 9.92 -4.72
N VAL A 251 13.33 8.63 -4.84
CA VAL A 251 14.29 7.57 -5.09
C VAL A 251 13.90 6.86 -6.38
N ALA A 252 14.75 6.94 -7.40
CA ALA A 252 14.56 6.23 -8.65
C ALA A 252 15.18 4.83 -8.55
N ALA A 253 14.36 3.79 -8.46
CA ALA A 253 14.82 2.42 -8.25
C ALA A 253 14.06 1.39 -9.08
N LYS A 254 14.75 0.32 -9.48
CA LYS A 254 14.17 -0.92 -10.01
C LYS A 254 14.19 -1.94 -8.88
N LEU A 255 13.01 -2.46 -8.51
CA LEU A 255 12.89 -3.39 -7.39
C LEU A 255 13.36 -4.79 -7.78
N PRO A 256 13.88 -5.59 -6.82
CA PRO A 256 14.24 -6.97 -7.07
C PRO A 256 13.02 -7.86 -7.30
N ALA A 257 13.20 -8.94 -8.05
CA ALA A 257 12.22 -10.02 -8.19
C ALA A 257 12.85 -11.35 -7.76
N GLY A 258 12.14 -12.08 -6.90
CA GLY A 258 12.62 -13.30 -6.28
C GLY A 258 11.87 -13.58 -4.99
N ASP A 259 11.59 -14.85 -4.73
CA ASP A 259 10.87 -15.25 -3.54
C ASP A 259 11.62 -14.83 -2.27
N TRP A 260 10.85 -14.35 -1.30
CA TRP A 260 11.29 -13.97 0.04
C TRP A 260 12.18 -12.74 0.12
N LEU A 261 12.34 -11.99 -0.98
CA LEU A 261 13.00 -10.68 -0.96
C LEU A 261 12.02 -9.61 -0.44
N TRP A 262 12.55 -8.68 0.35
CA TRP A 262 11.81 -7.57 0.95
C TRP A 262 12.59 -6.26 0.74
N PRO A 263 12.48 -5.64 -0.45
CA PRO A 263 13.04 -4.32 -0.70
C PRO A 263 12.25 -3.23 0.04
N ALA A 264 12.96 -2.25 0.60
CA ALA A 264 12.35 -1.10 1.26
C ALA A 264 13.12 0.21 0.97
N ILE A 265 12.36 1.29 0.84
CA ILE A 265 12.80 2.69 0.79
C ILE A 265 11.95 3.43 1.82
N TRP A 266 12.59 3.91 2.88
CA TRP A 266 11.90 4.34 4.08
C TRP A 266 12.73 5.34 4.85
N MET A 267 12.15 5.94 5.88
CA MET A 267 12.81 6.97 6.66
C MET A 267 12.61 6.77 8.15
N LEU A 268 13.67 7.07 8.91
CA LEU A 268 13.67 7.02 10.37
C LEU A 268 14.02 8.40 10.94
N PRO A 269 13.57 8.72 12.15
CA PRO A 269 13.90 9.97 12.81
C PRO A 269 15.39 10.00 13.13
N LYS A 270 16.06 11.12 12.85
CA LYS A 270 17.47 11.33 13.16
C LYS A 270 17.73 11.17 14.66
N ASP A 271 16.84 11.77 15.45
CA ASP A 271 16.83 11.73 16.91
C ASP A 271 15.52 11.15 17.43
N ASN A 272 15.62 10.27 18.43
CA ASN A 272 14.47 9.63 19.07
C ASN A 272 13.78 10.55 20.09
N VAL A 273 13.33 11.73 19.65
CA VAL A 273 12.78 12.81 20.52
C VAL A 273 11.63 12.33 21.41
N TYR A 274 10.78 11.43 20.89
CA TYR A 274 9.62 10.91 21.60
C TYR A 274 9.86 9.54 22.26
N GLY A 275 11.10 9.06 22.24
CA GLY A 275 11.51 7.74 22.76
C GLY A 275 11.70 6.71 21.66
N SER A 276 11.84 5.44 22.07
CA SER A 276 12.05 4.32 21.16
C SER A 276 10.91 4.16 20.17
N TRP A 277 11.20 3.52 19.04
CA TRP A 277 10.20 3.11 18.06
C TRP A 277 8.99 2.41 18.72
N PRO A 278 7.75 2.66 18.27
CA PRO A 278 7.35 3.53 17.16
C PRO A 278 7.06 4.99 17.60
N ARG A 279 7.42 5.39 18.83
CA ARG A 279 7.04 6.71 19.38
C ARG A 279 7.60 7.89 18.60
N SER A 280 8.81 7.74 18.04
CA SER A 280 9.46 8.78 17.24
C SER A 280 9.14 8.71 15.75
N GLY A 281 8.26 7.78 15.35
CA GLY A 281 7.78 7.65 13.99
C GLY A 281 8.70 6.83 13.08
N GLU A 282 8.13 6.33 12.00
CA GLU A 282 8.81 5.75 10.84
C GLU A 282 7.93 5.94 9.60
N ILE A 283 8.56 6.21 8.46
CA ILE A 283 7.88 6.56 7.22
C ILE A 283 8.35 5.62 6.11
N ASP A 284 7.49 4.68 5.72
CA ASP A 284 7.75 3.79 4.60
C ASP A 284 7.25 4.41 3.31
N ILE A 285 8.19 4.90 2.50
CA ILE A 285 7.88 5.44 1.18
C ILE A 285 7.45 4.29 0.27
N MET A 286 8.20 3.19 0.31
CA MET A 286 7.91 1.97 -0.45
C MET A 286 8.45 0.74 0.28
N GLU A 287 7.56 -0.23 0.49
CA GLU A 287 7.91 -1.62 0.76
C GLU A 287 7.25 -2.55 -0.26
N SER A 288 7.94 -3.61 -0.65
CA SER A 288 7.40 -4.62 -1.55
C SER A 288 7.86 -6.03 -1.17
N ARG A 289 7.24 -7.04 -1.78
CA ARG A 289 7.71 -8.41 -1.75
C ARG A 289 8.26 -8.74 -3.13
N GLY A 290 9.46 -9.32 -3.21
CA GLY A 290 10.03 -9.75 -4.48
C GLY A 290 9.32 -10.96 -5.09
N ASN A 291 8.49 -11.67 -4.32
CA ASN A 291 7.72 -12.82 -4.81
C ASN A 291 6.94 -12.48 -6.08
N ASN A 292 6.64 -13.49 -6.88
CA ASN A 292 5.87 -13.30 -8.10
C ASN A 292 4.51 -12.60 -7.85
N HIS A 293 4.00 -11.84 -8.82
CA HIS A 293 2.71 -11.16 -8.76
C HIS A 293 1.51 -12.05 -8.39
N THR A 294 1.63 -13.38 -8.49
CA THR A 294 0.63 -14.36 -8.04
C THR A 294 0.66 -14.63 -6.53
N TYR A 295 1.62 -14.08 -5.78
CA TYR A 295 1.69 -14.20 -4.32
C TYR A 295 0.46 -13.56 -3.67
N LYS A 296 -0.23 -14.31 -2.80
CA LYS A 296 -1.58 -13.97 -2.32
C LYS A 296 -1.68 -12.62 -1.59
N GLN A 297 -0.64 -12.20 -0.87
CA GLN A 297 -0.66 -10.91 -0.15
C GLN A 297 -0.12 -9.72 -0.96
N GLY A 298 0.21 -9.95 -2.24
CA GLY A 298 0.87 -9.00 -3.13
C GLY A 298 2.36 -9.30 -3.28
N GLY A 299 2.80 -9.58 -4.51
CA GLY A 299 4.20 -9.79 -4.85
C GLY A 299 4.84 -8.52 -5.42
N ASN A 300 5.74 -8.69 -6.39
CA ASN A 300 6.53 -7.65 -7.03
C ASN A 300 5.72 -6.63 -7.85
N ASN A 301 4.41 -6.83 -7.96
CA ASN A 301 3.44 -5.90 -8.55
C ASN A 301 2.78 -4.99 -7.52
N ILE A 302 3.04 -5.15 -6.22
CA ILE A 302 2.48 -4.33 -5.15
C ILE A 302 3.61 -3.56 -4.46
N ALA A 303 3.42 -2.26 -4.29
CA ALA A 303 4.21 -1.40 -3.43
C ALA A 303 3.29 -0.91 -2.30
N SER A 304 3.78 -0.87 -1.08
CA SER A 304 3.05 -0.39 0.09
C SER A 304 3.74 0.85 0.64
N SER A 305 2.96 1.81 1.12
CA SER A 305 3.46 2.92 1.93
C SER A 305 2.76 2.88 3.28
N THR A 306 3.49 3.22 4.34
CA THR A 306 3.03 3.09 5.72
C THR A 306 3.61 4.21 6.59
N LEU A 307 2.85 4.60 7.61
CA LEU A 307 3.36 5.42 8.71
C LEU A 307 3.27 4.60 9.99
N HIS A 308 4.40 4.41 10.66
CA HIS A 308 4.48 3.75 11.96
C HIS A 308 4.49 4.79 13.07
N PHE A 309 3.61 4.60 14.06
CA PHE A 309 3.43 5.52 15.19
C PHE A 309 2.66 4.83 16.31
N GLY A 310 3.06 5.01 17.56
CA GLY A 310 2.33 4.43 18.68
C GLY A 310 3.05 4.58 20.02
N PRO A 311 2.40 4.21 21.14
CA PRO A 311 3.01 4.26 22.46
C PRO A 311 4.07 3.17 22.70
N ASP A 312 4.08 2.08 21.93
CA ASP A 312 5.03 0.97 22.04
C ASP A 312 4.87 0.03 20.83
N GLY A 313 5.73 -0.99 20.72
CA GLY A 313 5.75 -1.90 19.57
C GLY A 313 4.53 -2.81 19.46
N ASP A 314 3.87 -3.15 20.57
CA ASP A 314 2.65 -3.96 20.55
C ASP A 314 1.44 -3.14 20.10
N ASN A 315 1.50 -1.82 20.29
CA ASN A 315 0.46 -0.86 19.96
C ASN A 315 0.88 0.07 18.82
N ASP A 316 1.50 -0.48 17.78
CA ASP A 316 1.84 0.27 16.58
C ASP A 316 0.60 0.53 15.70
N GLY A 317 0.40 1.80 15.34
CA GLY A 317 -0.74 2.32 14.59
C GLY A 317 -0.67 2.14 13.07
N TRP A 318 0.38 1.47 12.56
CA TRP A 318 0.68 1.30 11.13
C TRP A 318 -0.52 0.85 10.28
N TRP A 319 -1.35 -0.05 10.79
CA TRP A 319 -2.49 -0.64 10.09
C TRP A 319 -3.54 0.40 9.68
N ARG A 320 -3.54 1.58 10.31
CA ARG A 320 -4.42 2.69 9.93
C ARG A 320 -3.94 3.46 8.72
N ASN A 321 -2.69 3.28 8.33
CA ASN A 321 -2.06 4.07 7.28
C ASN A 321 -1.30 3.24 6.24
N ASN A 322 -1.37 1.92 6.32
CA ASN A 322 -0.83 1.03 5.30
C ASN A 322 -1.69 1.06 4.04
N VAL A 323 -1.15 1.62 2.96
CA VAL A 323 -1.84 1.67 1.67
C VAL A 323 -1.02 0.95 0.61
N LYS A 324 -1.68 0.06 -0.13
CA LYS A 324 -1.08 -0.76 -1.18
C LYS A 324 -1.45 -0.23 -2.56
N ARG A 325 -0.46 -0.10 -3.44
CA ARG A 325 -0.64 0.28 -4.84
C ARG A 325 -0.18 -0.83 -5.78
N LYS A 326 -1.12 -1.35 -6.56
CA LYS A 326 -0.85 -2.31 -7.63
C LYS A 326 -0.35 -1.61 -8.89
N ALA A 327 0.75 -2.12 -9.45
CA ALA A 327 1.24 -1.72 -10.76
C ALA A 327 0.23 -2.08 -11.87
N LEU A 328 0.05 -1.20 -12.85
CA LEU A 328 -0.88 -1.40 -13.96
C LEU A 328 -0.19 -2.17 -15.09
N HIS A 329 -0.65 -3.38 -15.37
CA HIS A 329 -0.14 -4.25 -16.44
C HIS A 329 1.38 -4.49 -16.43
N THR A 330 2.02 -4.36 -15.27
CA THR A 330 3.47 -4.54 -15.09
C THR A 330 3.78 -4.92 -13.63
N THR A 331 5.06 -4.99 -13.30
CA THR A 331 5.60 -5.12 -11.94
C THR A 331 6.56 -3.96 -11.65
N TYR A 332 6.82 -3.66 -10.38
CA TYR A 332 7.82 -2.66 -9.99
C TYR A 332 9.26 -3.16 -10.17
N SER A 333 9.43 -4.43 -10.53
CA SER A 333 10.71 -5.03 -10.91
C SER A 333 11.01 -4.98 -12.40
N ALA A 334 10.05 -4.56 -13.24
CA ALA A 334 10.21 -4.56 -14.69
C ALA A 334 11.11 -3.41 -15.18
N ASP A 335 11.00 -2.23 -14.58
CA ASP A 335 11.76 -1.03 -14.93
C ASP A 335 11.95 -0.13 -13.71
N TYR A 336 12.74 0.93 -13.86
CA TYR A 336 12.91 1.96 -12.85
C TYR A 336 11.60 2.70 -12.60
N ASN A 337 11.29 2.88 -11.32
CA ASN A 337 10.18 3.70 -10.84
C ASN A 337 10.72 4.75 -9.87
N VAL A 338 10.08 5.92 -9.83
CA VAL A 338 10.37 6.95 -8.84
C VAL A 338 9.44 6.76 -7.65
N PHE A 339 9.98 6.35 -6.52
CA PHE A 339 9.25 6.26 -5.26
C PHE A 339 9.48 7.55 -4.50
N GLY A 340 8.41 8.30 -4.25
CA GLY A 340 8.51 9.63 -3.71
C GLY A 340 7.59 9.87 -2.52
N ILE A 341 7.99 10.84 -1.71
CA ILE A 341 7.22 11.37 -0.60
C ILE A 341 7.28 12.89 -0.61
N GLU A 342 6.20 13.53 -0.21
CA GLU A 342 6.15 14.94 0.13
C GLU A 342 5.39 15.10 1.45
N TRP A 343 5.97 15.84 2.39
CA TRP A 343 5.28 16.15 3.65
C TRP A 343 5.55 17.58 4.13
N SER A 344 4.56 18.14 4.81
CA SER A 344 4.53 19.49 5.37
C SER A 344 3.92 19.47 6.76
N GLU A 345 3.72 20.62 7.38
CA GLU A 345 3.00 20.75 8.65
C GLU A 345 1.52 20.37 8.56
N LYS A 346 0.98 20.16 7.36
CA LYS A 346 -0.44 19.91 7.13
C LYS A 346 -0.76 18.51 6.61
N TYR A 347 0.20 17.87 5.94
CA TYR A 347 -0.05 16.60 5.28
C TYR A 347 1.25 15.84 5.02
N ILE A 348 1.09 14.56 4.72
CA ILE A 348 2.13 13.68 4.21
C ILE A 348 1.51 12.78 3.14
N PHE A 349 2.15 12.67 1.99
CA PHE A 349 1.72 11.73 0.95
C PHE A 349 2.90 11.11 0.23
N THR A 350 2.72 9.86 -0.19
CA THR A 350 3.67 9.14 -1.04
C THR A 350 3.10 8.95 -2.43
N TYR A 351 3.97 8.72 -3.41
CA TYR A 351 3.59 8.56 -4.80
C TYR A 351 4.59 7.71 -5.58
N ILE A 352 4.16 7.20 -6.72
CA ILE A 352 5.00 6.44 -7.64
C ILE A 352 4.99 7.10 -9.02
N ASN A 353 6.17 7.40 -9.57
CA ASN A 353 6.45 8.04 -10.86
C ASN A 353 5.98 9.49 -11.01
N SER A 354 4.80 9.84 -10.51
CA SER A 354 4.23 11.18 -10.57
C SER A 354 3.49 11.49 -9.27
N ARG A 355 3.57 12.74 -8.80
CA ARG A 355 2.80 13.24 -7.64
C ARG A 355 1.28 13.07 -7.80
N LEU A 356 0.78 12.91 -9.03
CA LEU A 356 -0.63 12.60 -9.32
C LEU A 356 -0.98 11.13 -9.08
N SER A 357 0.00 10.24 -9.06
CA SER A 357 -0.15 8.81 -8.78
C SER A 357 0.16 8.52 -7.31
N GLN A 358 -0.64 9.13 -6.44
CA GLN A 358 -0.51 8.98 -4.98
C GLN A 358 -0.77 7.53 -4.55
N VAL A 359 -0.05 7.11 -3.51
CA VAL A 359 -0.23 5.82 -2.84
C VAL A 359 -0.93 6.04 -1.51
N MET A 360 -0.27 6.73 -0.59
CA MET A 360 -0.79 7.09 0.72
C MET A 360 -0.94 8.61 0.81
N TYR A 361 -2.01 9.08 1.45
CA TYR A 361 -2.20 10.50 1.76
C TYR A 361 -2.81 10.62 3.16
N THR A 362 -2.15 11.34 4.05
CA THR A 362 -2.58 11.56 5.43
C THR A 362 -2.57 13.05 5.73
N HIS A 363 -3.69 13.57 6.22
CA HIS A 363 -3.80 14.93 6.70
C HIS A 363 -3.46 15.01 8.19
N PHE A 364 -2.87 16.12 8.63
CA PHE A 364 -2.58 16.41 10.03
C PHE A 364 -3.69 17.24 10.69
N ASP A 365 -4.95 16.85 10.44
CA ASP A 365 -6.14 17.54 10.94
C ASP A 365 -6.43 17.22 12.41
N GLU A 366 -5.96 16.06 12.90
CA GLU A 366 -6.06 15.62 14.29
C GLU A 366 -4.75 15.00 14.80
N PRO A 367 -4.50 14.96 16.13
CA PRO A 367 -3.30 14.32 16.68
C PRO A 367 -3.24 12.82 16.39
N PHE A 368 -2.03 12.31 16.13
CA PHE A 368 -1.81 10.88 15.85
C PHE A 368 -2.23 9.93 16.98
N TRP A 369 -2.27 10.41 18.23
CA TRP A 369 -2.85 9.65 19.34
C TRP A 369 -4.34 9.35 19.12
N THR A 370 -5.09 10.35 18.68
CA THR A 370 -6.52 10.23 18.36
C THR A 370 -6.72 9.41 17.09
N TYR A 371 -5.92 9.70 16.05
CA TYR A 371 -5.94 8.96 14.80
C TYR A 371 -5.70 7.46 15.02
N GLY A 372 -4.73 7.12 15.88
CA GLY A 372 -4.33 5.75 16.24
C GLY A 372 -5.40 4.90 16.91
N ARG A 373 -6.32 5.53 17.65
CA ARG A 373 -7.35 4.86 18.47
C ARG A 373 -6.80 3.72 19.33
N PHE A 374 -5.67 3.98 20.00
CA PHE A 374 -5.02 3.01 20.88
C PHE A 374 -5.95 2.61 22.05
N PRO A 375 -5.86 1.37 22.54
CA PRO A 375 -6.64 0.94 23.69
C PRO A 375 -6.28 1.74 24.96
N LEU A 376 -7.14 1.71 25.96
CA LEU A 376 -6.88 2.42 27.23
C LEU A 376 -5.71 1.80 28.01
N ALA A 377 -5.48 0.50 27.84
CA ALA A 377 -4.46 -0.26 28.53
C ALA A 377 -3.91 -1.37 27.62
N ASP A 378 -2.69 -1.83 27.92
CA ASP A 378 -2.07 -2.99 27.30
C ASP A 378 -2.71 -4.32 27.76
N ALA A 379 -2.22 -5.44 27.23
CA ALA A 379 -2.71 -6.77 27.57
C ALA A 379 -2.58 -7.13 29.07
N ASN A 380 -1.68 -6.46 29.80
CA ASN A 380 -1.47 -6.65 31.24
C ASN A 380 -2.30 -5.67 32.09
N GLY A 381 -3.14 -4.83 31.47
CA GLY A 381 -3.95 -3.83 32.15
C GLY A 381 -3.19 -2.55 32.53
N THR A 382 -1.95 -2.38 32.06
CA THR A 382 -1.19 -1.14 32.27
C THR A 382 -1.73 -0.06 31.37
N ARG A 383 -2.09 1.08 31.95
CA ARG A 383 -2.64 2.22 31.20
C ARG A 383 -1.62 2.75 30.19
N LEU A 384 -2.02 2.80 28.92
CA LEU A 384 -1.22 3.42 27.87
C LEU A 384 -1.20 4.93 28.06
N ARG A 385 -0.02 5.54 27.85
CA ARG A 385 0.19 6.97 27.96
C ARG A 385 0.50 7.54 26.59
N ASN A 386 -0.16 8.65 26.24
CA ASN A 386 0.13 9.38 25.03
C ASN A 386 1.55 9.97 25.07
N PRO A 387 2.50 9.48 24.24
CA PRO A 387 3.87 9.96 24.26
C PRO A 387 3.98 11.42 23.76
N TRP A 388 3.01 11.89 22.97
CA TRP A 388 3.03 13.21 22.34
C TRP A 388 2.17 14.26 23.07
N ALA A 389 1.61 13.93 24.24
CA ALA A 389 0.69 14.80 24.97
C ALA A 389 1.27 16.19 25.31
N HIS A 390 2.60 16.29 25.43
CA HIS A 390 3.30 17.53 25.76
C HIS A 390 3.51 18.45 24.53
N THR A 391 3.30 17.95 23.31
CA THR A 391 3.62 18.69 22.08
C THR A 391 2.53 19.67 21.66
N ASN A 392 1.27 19.41 22.05
CA ASN A 392 0.10 20.11 21.54
C ASN A 392 0.07 20.23 20.00
N SER A 393 0.62 19.23 19.30
CA SER A 393 0.75 19.21 17.85
C SER A 393 -0.05 18.07 17.22
N ASN A 394 -0.55 18.30 16.01
CA ASN A 394 -1.17 17.27 15.18
C ASN A 394 -0.15 16.50 14.32
N THR A 395 1.09 17.00 14.23
CA THR A 395 2.11 16.47 13.32
C THR A 395 3.01 15.43 13.98
N SER A 396 3.09 15.41 15.32
CA SER A 396 3.89 14.46 16.07
C SER A 396 3.42 13.01 15.79
N PRO A 397 4.31 12.06 15.46
CA PRO A 397 5.77 12.17 15.55
C PRO A 397 6.52 12.63 14.28
N PHE A 398 5.82 12.95 13.19
CA PHE A 398 6.39 13.26 11.88
C PHE A 398 6.85 14.73 11.74
N ASP A 399 7.17 15.35 12.87
CA ASP A 399 7.53 16.75 13.00
C ASP A 399 9.01 16.95 13.38
N GLN A 400 9.82 15.91 13.20
CA GLN A 400 11.26 15.90 13.42
C GLN A 400 12.03 15.74 12.10
N ASP A 401 13.36 15.77 12.17
CA ASP A 401 14.23 15.42 11.05
C ASP A 401 14.22 13.92 10.82
N PHE A 402 14.02 13.49 9.58
CA PHE A 402 14.09 12.11 9.14
C PHE A 402 15.23 11.91 8.15
N TYR A 403 15.94 10.79 8.27
CA TYR A 403 16.98 10.34 7.34
C TYR A 403 16.47 9.15 6.52
N LEU A 404 17.03 8.98 5.32
CA LEU A 404 16.62 7.93 4.38
C LEU A 404 17.34 6.61 4.69
N VAL A 405 16.63 5.51 4.54
CA VAL A 405 17.12 4.13 4.62
C VAL A 405 16.70 3.38 3.35
N ILE A 406 17.62 2.61 2.78
CA ILE A 406 17.36 1.74 1.62
C ILE A 406 17.98 0.38 1.90
N ASN A 407 17.21 -0.69 1.73
CA ASN A 407 17.70 -2.05 1.94
C ASN A 407 16.97 -3.09 1.08
N VAL A 408 17.57 -4.28 1.03
CA VAL A 408 16.89 -5.50 0.59
C VAL A 408 16.99 -6.52 1.71
N ALA A 409 15.93 -6.62 2.52
CA ALA A 409 15.81 -7.68 3.51
C ALA A 409 15.45 -9.01 2.83
N VAL A 410 15.68 -10.13 3.52
CA VAL A 410 15.37 -11.48 3.04
C VAL A 410 14.72 -12.29 4.15
N GLY A 411 13.56 -12.87 3.85
CA GLY A 411 12.76 -13.58 4.85
C GLY A 411 12.30 -12.67 6.00
N GLY A 412 11.92 -13.28 7.12
CA GLY A 412 11.39 -12.58 8.28
C GLY A 412 10.44 -13.45 9.10
N GLU A 413 10.34 -13.18 10.39
CA GLU A 413 9.52 -13.92 11.37
C GLU A 413 8.34 -13.08 11.91
N ASN A 414 8.04 -11.96 11.25
CA ASN A 414 7.06 -10.96 11.72
C ASN A 414 5.71 -11.04 10.98
N GLY A 415 5.44 -12.11 10.22
CA GLY A 415 4.22 -12.25 9.43
C GLY A 415 4.22 -11.49 8.10
N TRP A 416 5.30 -10.79 7.73
CA TRP A 416 5.41 -10.17 6.40
C TRP A 416 5.23 -11.19 5.28
N PHE A 417 5.81 -12.38 5.45
CA PHE A 417 5.49 -13.56 4.65
C PHE A 417 4.56 -14.47 5.46
N GLN A 418 3.36 -14.75 4.96
CA GLN A 418 2.34 -15.46 5.73
C GLN A 418 2.63 -16.95 5.91
N ASP A 419 2.56 -17.41 7.16
CA ASP A 419 2.64 -18.83 7.52
C ASP A 419 1.56 -19.66 6.80
N GLY A 420 1.96 -20.85 6.33
CA GLY A 420 1.07 -21.79 5.65
C GLY A 420 0.58 -21.32 4.27
N ALA A 421 1.12 -20.23 3.73
CA ALA A 421 0.72 -19.68 2.43
C ALA A 421 1.87 -19.74 1.41
N SER A 422 1.50 -19.82 0.13
CA SER A 422 2.41 -19.69 -1.02
C SER A 422 3.69 -20.55 -0.93
N SER A 423 3.60 -21.73 -0.32
CA SER A 423 4.72 -22.64 -0.10
C SER A 423 5.91 -22.04 0.66
N LYS A 424 5.64 -21.09 1.58
CA LYS A 424 6.64 -20.56 2.51
C LYS A 424 7.34 -21.72 3.26
N PRO A 425 8.68 -21.82 3.23
CA PRO A 425 9.38 -22.99 3.77
C PRO A 425 9.63 -22.95 5.29
N TRP A 426 9.34 -21.83 5.96
CA TRP A 426 9.50 -21.70 7.41
C TRP A 426 8.19 -21.28 8.09
N LEU A 427 8.12 -21.48 9.40
CA LEU A 427 7.09 -20.92 10.27
C LEU A 427 7.73 -19.85 11.16
N ASP A 428 7.04 -18.74 11.37
CA ASP A 428 7.57 -17.59 12.13
C ASP A 428 7.94 -17.96 13.57
N GLY A 429 7.14 -18.81 14.22
CA GLY A 429 7.41 -19.28 15.59
C GLY A 429 8.44 -20.41 15.71
N SER A 430 9.07 -20.85 14.61
CA SER A 430 10.00 -21.98 14.64
C SER A 430 11.40 -21.55 15.10
N PRO A 431 12.01 -22.23 16.10
CA PRO A 431 13.40 -21.96 16.48
C PRO A 431 14.41 -22.29 15.38
N THR A 432 13.99 -23.01 14.34
CA THR A 432 14.80 -23.39 13.17
C THR A 432 14.40 -22.64 11.90
N ALA A 433 13.63 -21.55 11.98
CA ALA A 433 13.11 -20.85 10.80
C ALA A 433 14.18 -20.50 9.74
N LYS A 434 15.32 -19.92 10.16
CA LYS A 434 16.48 -19.67 9.28
C LYS A 434 17.02 -20.96 8.62
N LYS A 435 17.07 -22.07 9.35
CA LYS A 435 17.54 -23.38 8.85
C LYS A 435 16.55 -23.98 7.86
N ASP A 436 15.25 -23.86 8.11
CA ASP A 436 14.20 -24.33 7.22
C ASP A 436 14.20 -23.52 5.91
N PHE A 437 14.38 -22.20 6.02
CA PHE A 437 14.62 -21.32 4.88
C PHE A 437 15.86 -21.75 4.08
N TRP A 438 17.00 -21.96 4.73
CA TRP A 438 18.23 -22.42 4.06
C TRP A 438 18.06 -23.79 3.39
N GLY A 439 17.38 -24.73 4.06
CA GLY A 439 17.10 -26.07 3.55
C GLY A 439 16.28 -26.04 2.25
N ALA A 440 15.45 -25.01 2.07
CA ALA A 440 14.63 -24.82 0.88
C ALA A 440 15.28 -23.95 -0.22
N LYS A 441 16.57 -23.58 -0.10
CA LYS A 441 17.26 -22.69 -1.06
C LYS A 441 17.17 -23.12 -2.52
N ASP A 442 17.15 -24.42 -2.78
CA ASP A 442 17.09 -24.95 -4.14
C ASP A 442 15.70 -24.72 -4.80
N GLN A 443 14.70 -24.33 -4.00
CA GLN A 443 13.37 -23.94 -4.47
C GLN A 443 13.28 -22.43 -4.72
N TRP A 444 13.77 -21.60 -3.80
CA TRP A 444 13.58 -20.15 -3.87
C TRP A 444 14.72 -19.39 -4.53
N TYR A 445 15.98 -19.80 -4.37
CA TYR A 445 17.13 -19.07 -4.91
C TYR A 445 17.11 -18.98 -6.45
N PRO A 446 16.70 -20.02 -7.20
CA PRO A 446 16.54 -19.92 -8.66
C PRO A 446 15.49 -18.91 -9.12
N THR A 447 14.58 -18.46 -8.23
CA THR A 447 13.56 -17.46 -8.56
C THR A 447 14.12 -16.03 -8.57
N TRP A 448 15.31 -15.81 -8.03
CA TRP A 448 15.95 -14.50 -7.93
C TRP A 448 16.46 -14.05 -9.31
N GLN A 449 15.67 -13.20 -9.97
CA GLN A 449 16.01 -12.61 -11.26
C GLN A 449 17.10 -11.57 -11.07
N ASP A 450 18.05 -11.52 -12.01
CA ASP A 450 19.22 -10.63 -11.95
C ASP A 450 19.99 -10.76 -10.60
N GLY A 451 19.95 -11.94 -9.97
CA GLY A 451 20.55 -12.17 -8.66
C GLY A 451 19.80 -11.55 -7.48
N GLY A 452 18.52 -11.19 -7.64
CA GLY A 452 17.68 -10.64 -6.58
C GLY A 452 18.05 -9.22 -6.18
N GLN A 453 18.72 -8.49 -7.08
CA GLN A 453 19.31 -7.19 -6.77
C GLN A 453 18.29 -6.04 -6.91
N MET A 454 18.37 -5.08 -5.99
CA MET A 454 17.73 -3.78 -6.13
C MET A 454 18.71 -2.79 -6.75
N GLN A 455 18.26 -2.03 -7.74
CA GLN A 455 19.08 -1.05 -8.44
C GLN A 455 18.54 0.36 -8.19
N ILE A 456 19.39 1.27 -7.76
CA ILE A 456 19.04 2.65 -7.45
C ILE A 456 19.83 3.57 -8.39
N LYS A 457 19.10 4.32 -9.19
CA LYS A 457 19.64 5.24 -10.20
C LYS A 457 19.93 6.62 -9.63
N SER A 458 19.07 7.11 -8.73
CA SER A 458 19.28 8.42 -8.10
C SER A 458 18.47 8.58 -6.83
N VAL A 459 18.97 9.42 -5.92
CA VAL A 459 18.25 9.89 -4.73
C VAL A 459 18.25 11.41 -4.73
N LYS A 460 17.09 12.01 -4.50
CA LYS A 460 16.94 13.46 -4.38
C LYS A 460 16.17 13.81 -3.12
N MET A 461 16.69 14.74 -2.34
CA MET A 461 16.05 15.25 -1.12
C MET A 461 15.99 16.77 -1.17
N TRP A 462 14.82 17.31 -0.88
CA TRP A 462 14.57 18.74 -0.81
C TRP A 462 13.91 19.11 0.51
N GLN A 463 14.45 20.14 1.16
CA GLN A 463 13.95 20.71 2.40
C GLN A 463 12.91 21.76 2.11
N GLN A 464 11.74 21.69 2.77
CA GLN A 464 10.76 22.79 2.72
C GLN A 464 11.36 24.06 3.36
N GLY A 465 11.09 25.22 2.77
CA GLY A 465 11.48 26.54 3.29
C GLY A 465 10.97 26.80 4.71
N GLY A 466 11.77 27.51 5.51
CA GLY A 466 11.51 27.77 6.93
C GLY A 466 12.13 26.75 7.89
N TYR A 467 12.76 25.69 7.39
CA TYR A 467 13.34 24.61 8.18
C TYR A 467 14.80 24.35 7.81
N ASN A 468 15.61 23.93 8.78
CA ASN A 468 17.01 23.55 8.60
C ASN A 468 17.87 24.58 7.83
N GLY A 469 17.60 25.87 8.01
CA GLY A 469 18.32 26.96 7.34
C GLY A 469 17.92 27.18 5.87
N CYS A 470 16.93 26.45 5.35
CA CYS A 470 16.32 26.77 4.06
C CYS A 470 15.46 28.04 4.19
N ALA A 471 15.78 29.07 3.42
CA ALA A 471 15.02 30.32 3.41
C ALA A 471 13.55 30.07 3.01
N ALA A 472 12.63 30.71 3.73
CA ALA A 472 11.18 30.59 3.53
C ALA A 472 10.71 31.33 2.27
#